data_AF-A0A2H0E299-F1
#
_entry.id   AF-A0A2H0E299-F1
#
_cell.length_a   1.000
_cell.length_b   1.000
_cell.length_c   1.000
_cell.angle_alpha   90.00
_cell.angle_beta   90.00
_cell.angle_gamma   90.00
#
_symmetry.space_group_name_H-M   'P 1'
#
loop_
_entity.id
_entity.type
_entity.pdbx_description
1 polymer ?
#
loop_
_entity_poly.entity_id
_entity_poly.type
_entity_poly.pdbx_seq_one_letter_code
_entity_poly.pdbx_strand_id
1 'polypeptide(L)'
;MLVRKQILLQDSHEYAIEELAALAGKSFSQMTRELLDKAVKVEGKKIRKKAKKKLSQYEALKKWAVNPVSGPGDSEYDKYAYDL
;
A
#
# COMPACT_ATOMS: atom_id res chain seq x y z
N MET A 1 -11.95 17.72 18.47
CA MET A 1 -12.64 16.56 19.09
C MET A 1 -11.78 15.32 18.88
N LEU A 2 -11.38 14.61 19.95
CA LEU A 2 -10.59 13.38 19.81
C LEU A 2 -11.53 12.21 19.48
N VAL A 3 -11.26 11.52 18.37
CA VAL A 3 -12.01 10.32 17.98
C VAL A 3 -11.44 9.13 18.74
N ARG A 4 -12.25 8.50 19.58
CA ARG A 4 -11.90 7.26 20.26
C ARG A 4 -12.24 6.07 19.36
N LYS A 5 -11.34 5.10 19.29
CA LYS A 5 -11.50 3.85 18.55
C LYS A 5 -11.13 2.69 19.45
N GLN A 6 -11.88 1.60 19.34
CA GLN A 6 -11.55 0.33 19.98
C GLN A 6 -10.74 -0.51 19.00
N ILE A 7 -9.70 -1.17 19.51
CA ILE A 7 -8.82 -2.03 18.74
C ILE A 7 -8.73 -3.34 19.51
N LEU A 8 -8.92 -4.46 18.80
CA LEU A 8 -8.68 -5.78 19.36
C LEU A 8 -7.18 -6.08 19.26
N LEU A 9 -6.54 -6.35 20.39
CA LEU A 9 -5.14 -6.78 20.46
C LEU A 9 -5.09 -8.21 20.98
N GLN A 10 -4.00 -8.90 20.65
CA GLN A 10 -3.64 -10.12 21.37
C GLN A 10 -3.00 -9.72 22.69
N ASP A 11 -3.22 -10.52 23.74
CA ASP A 11 -2.73 -10.26 25.09
C ASP A 11 -1.22 -9.99 25.11
N SER A 12 -0.44 -10.74 24.32
CA SER A 12 1.02 -10.55 24.19
C SER A 12 1.41 -9.15 23.72
N HIS A 13 0.63 -8.54 22.83
CA HIS A 13 0.87 -7.19 22.33
C HIS A 13 0.44 -6.14 23.35
N GLU A 14 -0.63 -6.38 24.10
CA GLU A 14 -1.08 -5.49 25.14
C GLU A 14 -0.01 -5.35 26.23
N TYR A 15 0.47 -6.48 26.77
CA TYR A 15 1.54 -6.49 27.78
C TYR A 15 2.82 -5.81 27.29
N ALA A 16 3.25 -6.09 26.06
CA ALA A 16 4.45 -5.46 25.51
C ALA A 16 4.30 -3.93 25.41
N ILE A 17 3.12 -3.43 25.04
CA ILE A 17 2.87 -1.99 24.94
C ILE A 17 2.80 -1.36 26.34
N GLU A 18 2.22 -2.05 27.32
CA GLU A 18 2.19 -1.61 28.72
C GLU A 18 3.58 -1.49 29.33
N GLU A 19 4.44 -2.50 29.14
CA GLU A 19 5.83 -2.46 29.60
C GLU A 19 6.60 -1.30 28.96
N LEU A 20 6.47 -1.12 27.64
CA LEU A 20 7.09 0.00 26.94
C LEU A 20 6.57 1.35 27.44
N ALA A 21 5.27 1.46 27.69
CA ALA A 21 4.65 2.67 28.21
C ALA A 21 5.16 2.98 29.62
N ALA A 22 5.28 1.97 30.49
CA ALA A 22 5.82 2.10 31.84
C ALA A 22 7.28 2.55 31.82
N LEU A 23 8.13 1.92 30.99
CA LEU A 23 9.54 2.30 30.82
C LEU A 23 9.71 3.73 30.31
N ALA A 24 8.83 4.19 29.43
CA ALA A 24 8.87 5.53 28.87
C ALA A 24 8.19 6.59 29.75
N GLY A 25 7.54 6.20 30.85
CA GLY A 25 6.72 7.10 31.67
C GLY A 25 5.53 7.71 30.91
N LYS A 26 4.96 6.97 29.94
CA LYS A 26 3.86 7.43 29.08
C LYS A 26 2.59 6.63 29.35
N SER A 27 1.45 7.20 28.98
CA SER A 27 0.20 6.43 28.96
C SER A 27 0.18 5.44 27.79
N PHE A 28 -0.52 4.32 27.96
CA PHE A 28 -0.76 3.32 26.91
C PHE A 28 -1.28 3.97 25.62
N SER A 29 -2.26 4.87 25.73
CA SER A 29 -2.85 5.60 24.61
C SER A 29 -1.90 6.56 23.88
N GLN A 30 -0.82 6.98 24.56
CA GLN A 30 0.21 7.83 23.95
C GLN A 30 1.26 6.96 23.25
N MET A 31 1.70 5.87 23.90
CA MET A 31 2.63 4.91 23.32
C MET A 31 2.07 4.28 22.04
N THR A 32 0.83 3.80 22.08
CA THR A 32 0.12 3.25 20.92
C THR A 32 0.06 4.23 19.75
N ARG A 33 -0.20 5.52 20.01
CA ARG A 33 -0.22 6.57 18.97
C ARG A 33 1.14 6.76 18.32
N GLU A 34 2.20 6.80 19.12
CA GLU A 34 3.57 6.95 18.60
C GLU A 34 4.00 5.75 17.75
N LEU A 35 3.65 4.54 18.17
CA LEU A 35 3.91 3.31 17.41
C LEU A 35 3.15 3.30 16.08
N LEU A 36 1.85 3.64 16.11
CA LEU A 36 1.03 3.74 14.90
C LEU A 36 1.55 4.80 13.93
N ASP A 37 1.92 5.98 14.41
CA ASP A 37 2.43 7.06 13.56
C ASP A 37 3.75 6.67 12.87
N LYS A 38 4.65 5.98 13.59
CA LYS A 38 5.86 5.40 13.01
C LYS A 38 5.53 4.35 11.94
N ALA A 39 4.63 3.42 12.24
CA ALA A 39 4.20 2.39 11.29
C ALA A 39 3.60 3.00 10.01
N VAL A 40 2.71 3.98 10.14
CA VAL A 40 2.11 4.71 9.01
C VAL A 40 3.17 5.44 8.18
N LYS A 41 4.17 6.06 8.82
CA LYS A 41 5.27 6.72 8.09
C LYS A 41 6.12 5.73 7.30
N VAL A 42 6.38 4.54 7.84
CA VAL A 42 7.15 3.49 7.17
C VAL A 42 6.35 2.89 6.00
N GLU A 43 5.11 2.48 6.24
CA GLU A 43 4.24 1.88 5.21
C GLU A 43 3.82 2.91 4.15
N GLY A 44 3.53 4.16 4.55
CA GLY A 44 3.22 5.25 3.63
C GLY A 44 4.37 5.56 2.66
N LYS A 45 5.63 5.45 3.10
CA LYS A 45 6.79 5.54 2.21
C LYS A 45 6.85 4.38 1.22
N LYS A 46 6.54 3.15 1.65
CA LYS A 46 6.49 1.98 0.76
C LYS A 46 5.37 2.09 -0.27
N ILE A 47 4.18 2.54 0.14
CA ILE A 47 3.04 2.76 -0.76
C ILE A 47 3.36 3.86 -1.78
N ARG A 48 3.91 5.00 -1.36
CA ARG A 48 4.36 6.06 -2.29
C ARG A 48 5.43 5.58 -3.27
N LYS A 49 6.38 4.75 -2.82
CA LYS A 49 7.38 4.12 -3.71
C LYS A 49 6.72 3.17 -4.72
N LYS A 50 5.77 2.34 -4.30
CA LYS A 50 5.00 1.45 -5.20
C LYS A 50 4.15 2.26 -6.19
N ALA A 51 3.54 3.36 -5.76
CA ALA A 51 2.76 4.25 -6.63
C ALA A 51 3.64 4.93 -7.68
N LYS A 52 4.83 5.43 -7.30
CA LYS A 52 5.82 5.95 -8.26
C LYS A 52 6.36 4.90 -9.23
N LYS A 53 6.28 3.61 -8.89
CA LYS A 53 6.72 2.49 -9.73
C LYS A 53 5.61 1.93 -10.61
N LYS A 54 4.36 2.38 -10.45
CA LYS A 54 3.32 2.10 -11.45
C LYS A 54 3.67 2.93 -12.68
N LEU A 55 3.94 2.25 -13.80
CA LEU A 55 4.11 2.87 -15.10
C LEU A 55 2.94 3.83 -15.33
N SER A 56 3.24 5.07 -15.71
CA SER A 56 2.22 5.96 -16.26
C SER A 56 1.53 5.26 -17.44
N GLN A 57 0.23 5.51 -17.67
CA GLN A 57 -0.48 4.96 -18.84
C GLN A 57 0.31 5.20 -20.14
N TYR A 58 0.98 6.35 -20.22
CA TYR A 58 1.87 6.71 -21.33
C TYR A 58 3.11 5.81 -21.44
N GLU A 59 3.75 5.47 -20.31
CA GLU A 59 4.93 4.59 -20.31
C GLU A 59 4.55 3.13 -20.63
N ALA A 60 3.38 2.69 -20.20
CA ALA A 60 2.82 1.39 -20.58
C ALA A 60 2.56 1.33 -22.10
N LEU A 61 1.91 2.35 -22.66
CA LEU A 61 1.68 2.49 -24.10
C LEU A 61 2.99 2.52 -24.89
N LYS A 62 4.00 3.27 -24.42
CA LYS A 62 5.31 3.32 -25.07
C LYS A 62 5.99 1.94 -25.07
N LYS A 63 5.86 1.17 -23.99
CA LYS A 63 6.42 -0.18 -23.91
C LYS A 63 5.71 -1.17 -24.84
N TRP A 64 4.39 -1.05 -25.01
CA TRP A 64 3.63 -1.83 -25.97
C TRP A 64 3.93 -1.45 -27.42
N ALA A 65 4.11 -0.16 -27.71
CA ALA A 65 4.48 0.33 -29.03
C ALA A 65 5.89 -0.12 -29.49
N VAL A 66 6.81 -0.36 -28.55
CA VAL A 66 8.18 -0.84 -28.84
C VAL A 66 8.22 -2.35 -29.13
N ASN A 67 7.26 -3.12 -28.61
CA ASN A 67 7.11 -4.55 -28.88
C ASN A 67 5.77 -4.80 -29.60
N PRO A 68 5.58 -4.28 -30.83
CA PRO A 68 4.41 -4.63 -31.60
C PRO A 68 4.44 -6.14 -31.84
N VAL A 69 3.38 -6.83 -31.43
CA VAL A 69 3.24 -8.25 -31.71
C VAL A 69 3.05 -8.37 -33.23
N SER A 70 4.06 -8.89 -33.93
CA SER A 70 3.96 -9.21 -35.35
C SER A 70 3.12 -10.46 -35.50
N GLY A 71 1.80 -10.30 -35.47
CA GLY A 71 0.86 -11.33 -35.91
C GLY A 71 0.50 -11.10 -37.38
N PRO A 72 0.22 -12.16 -38.15
CA PRO A 72 -0.58 -11.96 -39.36
C PRO A 72 -1.90 -11.36 -38.89
N GLY A 73 -2.36 -10.25 -39.48
CA GLY A 73 -3.60 -9.56 -39.08
C GLY A 73 -4.89 -10.35 -39.37
N ASP A 74 -4.82 -11.67 -39.24
CA ASP A 74 -5.81 -12.69 -39.56
C ASP A 74 -6.01 -13.67 -38.39
N SER A 75 -5.63 -13.31 -37.15
CA SER A 75 -5.97 -14.16 -36.00
C SER A 75 -7.45 -13.97 -35.64
N GLU A 76 -8.16 -15.03 -35.27
CA GLU A 76 -9.56 -14.93 -34.81
C GLU A 76 -9.74 -13.96 -33.62
N TYR A 77 -8.66 -13.69 -32.89
CA TYR A 77 -8.62 -12.72 -31.79
C TYR A 77 -8.69 -11.26 -32.26
N ASP A 78 -8.27 -10.94 -33.49
CA ASP A 78 -8.31 -9.58 -34.04
C ASP A 78 -9.73 -9.14 -34.40
N LYS A 79 -10.65 -10.08 -34.65
CA LYS A 79 -12.08 -9.80 -34.90
C LYS A 79 -12.76 -9.13 -33.70
N TYR A 80 -12.36 -9.50 -32.47
CA TYR A 80 -12.94 -8.96 -31.25
C TYR A 80 -12.27 -7.67 -30.76
N ALA A 81 -11.16 -7.26 -31.38
CA ALA A 81 -10.43 -6.05 -30.98
C ALA A 81 -11.07 -4.75 -31.52
N TYR A 82 -11.91 -4.85 -32.55
CA TYR A 82 -12.52 -3.70 -33.25
C TYR A 82 -14.05 -3.69 -33.26
N ASP A 83 -14.73 -4.61 -32.56
CA ASP A 83 -16.18 -4.54 -32.36
C ASP A 83 -16.50 -3.62 -31.16
N LEU A 84 -16.52 -2.32 -31.44
CA LEU A 84 -17.14 -1.25 -30.62
C LEU A 84 -17.75 -0.18 -31.53
#